data_AF-W2BWY5-F1
#
_entry.id   AF-W2BWY5-F1
#
_cell.length_a   1.000
_cell.length_b   1.000
_cell.length_c   1.000
_cell.angle_alpha   90.00
_cell.angle_beta   90.00
_cell.angle_gamma   90.00
#
_symmetry.space_group_name_H-M   'P 1'
#
loop_
_entity.id
_entity.type
_entity.pdbx_description
1 polymer ?
#
loop_
_entity_poly.entity_id
_entity_poly.type
_entity_poly.pdbx_seq_one_letter_code
_entity_poly.pdbx_strand_id
1 'polypeptide(L)'
;MIKNIDRKHTHLTLDNHTLFRDICPKGTSFDNFTQDTVDLIFSHVNSVARKKLNGKTPYELFHFTFGEKITSLFGIKKIPPREVIQSPLLLKK
;
A
#
# COMPACT_ATOMS: atom_id res chain seq x y z
N MET A 1 16.99 8.03 -18.61
CA MET A 1 18.01 7.66 -17.59
C MET A 1 17.41 6.57 -16.71
N ILE A 2 17.67 5.31 -17.04
CA ILE A 2 17.11 4.14 -16.34
C ILE A 2 18.00 3.89 -15.12
N LYS A 3 17.50 4.12 -13.91
CA LYS A 3 18.18 3.60 -12.72
C LYS A 3 17.80 2.13 -12.56
N ASN A 4 18.61 1.25 -13.10
CA ASN A 4 18.73 -0.12 -12.62
C ASN A 4 19.21 -0.03 -11.16
N ILE A 5 18.28 -0.18 -10.22
CA ILE A 5 18.64 -0.38 -8.82
C ILE A 5 18.61 -1.90 -8.60
N ASP A 6 19.80 -2.49 -8.69
CA ASP A 6 20.07 -3.83 -8.13
C ASP A 6 19.73 -3.74 -6.64
N ARG A 7 18.53 -4.20 -6.25
CA ARG A 7 18.07 -4.23 -4.85
C ARG A 7 18.77 -5.38 -4.11
N LYS A 8 20.09 -5.31 -4.01
CA LYS A 8 20.88 -6.15 -3.12
C LYS A 8 21.24 -5.34 -1.87
N HIS A 9 20.89 -5.88 -0.71
CA HIS A 9 21.34 -5.44 0.62
C HIS A 9 21.02 -4.00 1.05
N THR A 10 19.74 -3.71 1.29
CA THR A 10 19.38 -2.67 2.25
C THR A 10 18.29 -3.20 3.18
N HIS A 11 18.48 -2.95 4.48
CA HIS A 11 17.44 -3.04 5.52
C HIS A 11 16.34 -2.00 5.23
N LEU A 12 15.68 -2.09 4.07
CA LEU A 12 14.61 -1.18 3.68
C LEU A 12 13.43 -1.42 4.61
N THR A 13 13.29 -0.51 5.57
CA THR A 13 12.01 -0.34 6.24
C THR A 13 11.01 0.06 5.16
N LEU A 14 10.06 -0.82 4.83
CA LEU A 14 8.97 -0.42 3.95
C LEU A 14 8.18 0.70 4.64
N ASP A 15 8.32 1.90 4.12
CA ASP A 15 7.50 3.06 4.48
C ASP A 15 6.31 3.17 3.51
N ASN A 16 5.27 3.89 3.93
CA ASN A 16 4.05 4.02 3.14
C ASN A 16 4.33 4.69 1.79
N HIS A 17 5.25 5.66 1.77
CA HIS A 17 5.55 6.43 0.58
C HIS A 17 6.24 5.57 -0.50
N THR A 18 7.21 4.72 -0.14
CA THR A 18 7.89 3.84 -1.09
C THR A 18 6.90 2.86 -1.70
N LEU A 19 6.07 2.22 -0.87
CA LEU A 19 5.01 1.33 -1.37
C LEU A 19 4.06 2.07 -2.30
N PHE A 20 3.53 3.23 -1.87
CA PHE A 20 2.70 4.07 -2.73
C PHE A 20 3.36 4.38 -4.08
N ARG A 21 4.67 4.67 -4.10
CA ARG A 21 5.42 4.95 -5.32
C ARG A 21 5.68 3.75 -6.22
N ASP A 22 5.61 2.53 -5.71
CA ASP A 22 5.60 1.33 -6.56
C ASP A 22 4.29 1.25 -7.37
N ILE A 23 3.17 1.75 -6.84
CA ILE A 23 1.87 1.83 -7.55
C ILE A 23 1.78 3.09 -8.42
N CYS A 24 2.24 4.22 -7.89
CA CYS A 24 2.19 5.53 -8.53
C CYS A 24 3.62 6.10 -8.73
N PRO A 25 4.34 5.63 -9.76
CA PRO A 25 5.71 6.05 -10.04
C PRO A 25 5.85 7.57 -10.11
N LYS A 26 7.09 8.04 -9.96
CA LYS A 26 7.39 9.47 -10.14
C LYS A 26 6.94 9.90 -11.54
N GLY A 27 6.20 11.00 -11.62
CA GLY A 27 5.63 11.53 -12.86
C GLY A 27 4.20 11.09 -13.14
N THR A 28 3.61 10.19 -12.35
CA THR A 28 2.17 9.91 -12.40
C THR A 28 1.39 11.15 -11.95
N SER A 29 0.52 11.68 -12.81
CA SER A 29 -0.47 12.70 -12.43
C SER A 29 -1.53 12.09 -11.51
N PHE A 30 -1.97 12.87 -10.53
CA PHE A 30 -3.03 12.52 -9.59
C PHE A 30 -4.34 13.26 -9.88
N ASP A 31 -4.42 14.02 -10.96
CA ASP A 31 -5.56 14.92 -11.24
C ASP A 31 -6.88 14.16 -11.40
N ASN A 32 -6.80 12.90 -11.82
CA ASN A 32 -7.95 12.01 -12.01
C ASN A 32 -8.21 11.08 -10.81
N PHE A 33 -7.49 11.24 -9.69
CA PHE A 33 -7.72 10.40 -8.52
C PHE A 33 -9.03 10.79 -7.85
N THR A 34 -9.90 9.79 -7.71
CA THR A 34 -11.10 9.88 -6.87
C THR A 34 -10.81 9.32 -5.48
N GLN A 35 -11.72 9.54 -4.53
CA GLN A 35 -11.64 8.88 -3.22
C GLN A 35 -11.53 7.35 -3.37
N ASP A 36 -12.33 6.75 -4.27
CA ASP A 36 -12.26 5.31 -4.56
C ASP A 36 -10.88 4.86 -5.06
N THR A 37 -10.21 5.72 -5.86
CA THR A 37 -8.86 5.44 -6.34
C THR A 37 -7.86 5.41 -5.17
N VAL A 38 -7.97 6.40 -4.27
CA VAL A 38 -7.10 6.51 -3.10
C VAL A 38 -7.37 5.36 -2.12
N ASP A 39 -8.65 5.04 -1.87
CA ASP A 39 -9.07 3.94 -1.00
C ASP A 39 -8.56 2.59 -1.52
N LEU A 40 -8.65 2.36 -2.83
CA LEU A 40 -8.07 1.18 -3.47
C LEU A 40 -6.56 1.10 -3.22
N ILE A 41 -5.82 2.15 -3.57
CA ILE A 41 -4.36 2.19 -3.41
C ILE A 41 -3.97 1.90 -1.96
N PHE A 42 -4.59 2.58 -1.00
CA PHE A 42 -4.21 2.44 0.40
C PHE A 42 -4.74 1.16 1.05
N SER A 43 -5.81 0.55 0.53
CA SER A 43 -6.20 -0.83 0.91
C SER A 43 -5.10 -1.82 0.55
N HIS A 44 -4.48 -1.70 -0.63
CA HIS A 44 -3.34 -2.54 -1.02
C HIS A 44 -2.07 -2.22 -0.20
N VAL A 45 -1.69 -0.94 -0.07
CA VAL A 45 -0.50 -0.53 0.71
C VAL A 45 -0.59 -0.95 2.17
N ASN A 46 -1.77 -0.83 2.79
CA ASN A 46 -2.00 -1.21 4.18
C ASN A 46 -2.22 -2.71 4.38
N SER A 47 -2.28 -3.50 3.31
CA SER A 47 -2.32 -4.97 3.34
C SER A 47 -0.95 -5.62 3.11
N VAL A 48 0.11 -4.82 2.93
CA VAL A 48 1.49 -5.33 2.87
C VAL A 48 2.02 -5.62 4.28
N ALA A 49 2.39 -6.88 4.53
CA ALA A 49 3.02 -7.32 5.77
C ALA A 49 4.40 -6.68 5.96
N ARG A 50 4.72 -6.26 7.18
CA ARG A 50 5.97 -5.53 7.44
C ARG A 50 6.78 -6.21 8.54
N LYS A 51 8.08 -6.39 8.29
CA LYS A 51 9.02 -6.92 9.30
C LYS A 51 9.02 -6.07 10.58
N LYS A 52 8.93 -4.74 10.46
CA LYS A 52 8.86 -3.81 11.61
C LYS A 52 7.58 -3.93 12.44
N LEU A 53 6.57 -4.61 11.91
CA LEU A 53 5.28 -4.88 12.57
C LEU A 53 5.16 -6.37 12.93
N ASN A 54 6.28 -7.08 13.13
CA ASN A 54 6.32 -8.52 13.39
C ASN A 54 5.54 -9.34 12.36
N GLY A 55 5.63 -8.97 11.08
CA GLY A 55 4.94 -9.66 9.99
C GLY A 55 3.45 -9.33 9.87
N LYS A 56 2.91 -8.43 10.71
CA LYS A 56 1.56 -7.91 10.57
C LYS A 56 1.48 -6.81 9.51
N THR A 57 0.28 -6.62 8.99
CA THR A 57 -0.07 -5.50 8.11
C THR A 57 -0.49 -4.28 8.95
N PRO A 58 -0.34 -3.05 8.42
CA PRO A 58 -0.95 -1.87 9.03
C PRO A 58 -2.45 -2.01 9.26
N TYR A 59 -3.17 -2.63 8.31
CA TYR A 59 -4.61 -2.88 8.45
C TYR A 59 -4.91 -3.74 9.68
N GLU A 60 -4.20 -4.85 9.87
CA GLU A 60 -4.41 -5.74 11.02
C GLU A 60 -4.17 -5.03 12.36
N LEU A 61 -3.11 -4.23 12.46
CA LEU A 61 -2.83 -3.48 13.69
C LEU A 61 -3.90 -2.43 13.96
N PHE A 62 -4.27 -1.65 12.94
CA PHE A 62 -5.29 -0.61 13.10
C PHE A 62 -6.65 -1.20 13.47
N HIS A 63 -7.07 -2.25 12.77
CA HIS A 63 -8.31 -2.96 13.04
C HIS A 63 -8.32 -3.57 14.45
N PHE A 64 -7.21 -4.16 14.89
CA PHE A 64 -7.09 -4.69 16.24
C PHE A 64 -7.19 -3.59 17.32
N THR A 65 -6.59 -2.43 17.09
CA THR A 65 -6.57 -1.33 18.07
C THR A 65 -7.91 -0.58 18.16
N PHE A 66 -8.57 -0.34 17.03
CA PHE A 66 -9.73 0.56 16.96
C PHE A 66 -11.05 -0.14 16.62
N GLY A 67 -11.01 -1.42 16.25
CA GLY A 67 -12.17 -2.21 15.89
C GLY A 67 -12.73 -1.91 14.49
N GLU A 68 -13.71 -2.72 14.09
CA GLU A 68 -14.30 -2.70 12.75
C GLU A 68 -15.05 -1.40 12.43
N LYS A 69 -15.80 -0.86 13.41
CA LYS A 69 -16.59 0.35 13.21
C LYS A 69 -15.73 1.54 12.80
N ILE A 70 -14.57 1.74 13.45
CA ILE A 70 -13.66 2.83 13.08
C ILE A 70 -12.97 2.50 11.76
N THR A 71 -12.49 1.26 11.59
CA THR A 71 -11.80 0.84 10.35
C THR A 71 -12.65 1.06 9.09
N SER A 72 -13.94 0.71 9.14
CA SER A 72 -14.88 0.86 8.03
C SER A 72 -15.16 2.32 7.64
N LEU A 73 -15.07 3.26 8.58
CA LEU A 73 -15.26 4.69 8.29
C LEU A 73 -14.14 5.30 7.42
N PHE A 74 -12.95 4.70 7.41
CA PHE A 74 -11.82 5.18 6.61
C PHE A 74 -11.85 4.71 5.16
N GLY A 75 -12.81 3.87 4.75
CA GLY A 75 -12.89 3.34 3.38
C GLY A 75 -11.82 2.29 3.03
N ILE A 76 -10.89 2.01 3.95
CA ILE A 76 -9.79 1.05 3.77
C ILE A 76 -10.30 -0.36 4.02
N LYS A 77 -10.01 -1.27 3.08
CA LYS A 77 -10.42 -2.68 3.14
C LYS A 77 -9.23 -3.60 3.36
N LYS A 78 -9.49 -4.74 4.01
CA LYS A 78 -8.54 -5.85 4.08
C LYS A 78 -8.39 -6.49 2.70
N ILE A 79 -7.16 -6.53 2.18
CA ILE A 79 -6.85 -7.29 0.97
C ILE A 79 -6.14 -8.59 1.36
N PRO A 80 -6.61 -9.77 0.89
CA PRO A 80 -5.90 -11.03 1.10
C PRO A 80 -4.46 -10.96 0.56
N PRO A 81 -3.45 -11.55 1.23
CA PRO A 81 -2.05 -11.41 0.81
C PRO A 81 -1.76 -11.78 -0.64
N ARG A 82 -2.49 -12.75 -1.22
CA ARG A 82 -2.33 -13.18 -2.62
C ARG A 82 -2.95 -12.22 -3.64
N GLU A 83 -3.78 -11.29 -3.19
CA GLU A 83 -4.48 -10.30 -4.01
C GLU A 83 -3.83 -8.92 -3.89
N VAL A 84 -2.81 -8.76 -3.03
CA VAL A 84 -2.10 -7.49 -2.88
C VAL A 84 -1.28 -7.19 -4.14
N ILE A 85 -1.70 -6.17 -4.90
CA ILE A 85 -0.96 -5.65 -6.05
C ILE A 85 -0.16 -4.42 -5.62
N GLN A 86 1.18 -4.54 -5.65
CA GLN A 86 2.11 -3.46 -5.33
C GLN A 86 2.85 -2.98 -6.58
N SER A 87 2.10 -2.60 -7.61
CA SER A 87 2.64 -2.14 -8.89
C SER A 87 1.64 -1.27 -9.64
N PRO A 88 2.01 -0.60 -10.75
CA PRO A 88 1.09 0.21 -11.53
C PRO A 88 -0.06 -0.59 -12.16
N LEU A 89 0.02 -1.93 -12.19
CA LEU A 89 -1.06 -2.80 -12.63
C LEU A 89 -2.34 -2.62 -11.81
N LEU A 90 -2.24 -2.16 -10.56
CA LEU A 90 -3.41 -1.92 -9.71
C LEU A 90 -4.38 -0.90 -10.32
N LEU A 91 -3.86 0.08 -11.07
CA LEU A 91 -4.63 1.17 -11.64
C LEU A 91 -4.87 1.00 -13.16
N LYS A 92 -4.43 -0.11 -13.75
CA LYS A 92 -4.72 -0.40 -15.16
C LYS A 92 -6.16 -0.91 -15.28
N LYS A 93 -6.90 -0.33 -16.22
CA LYS A 93 -8.20 -0.83 -16.68
C LYS A 93 -8.00 -2.02 -17.60
#